data_AF-A0A8X6IS37-F1
#
_entry.id   AF-A0A8X6IS37-F1
#
_cell.length_a   1.000
_cell.length_b   1.000
_cell.length_c   1.000
_cell.angle_alpha   90.00
_cell.angle_beta   90.00
_cell.angle_gamma   90.00
#
_symmetry.space_group_name_H-M   'P 1'
#
loop_
_entity.id
_entity.type
_entity.pdbx_description
1 polymer ?
#
loop_
_entity_poly.entity_id
_entity_poly.type
_entity_poly.pdbx_seq_one_letter_code
_entity_poly.pdbx_strand_id
1 'polypeptide(L)'
;MNGIARLSNLRHPVNYSLVRRASSKALSQFQQPDATTEEIRLVNERIKLRKALRAEYLRKATDPHCTEPIVFDPLMQRYYSMHMTLTDRFIPTFKNWCQYMLTCIIPIVAYGWYLQHSWEKSEKKYRSGEIEYKDRLFKHQ
;
A
#
# COMPACT_ATOMS: atom_id res chain seq x y z
N MET A 1 18.75 -44.29 -17.16
CA MET A 1 17.29 -44.14 -16.98
C MET A 1 16.98 -44.12 -15.50
N ASN A 2 15.96 -43.34 -15.11
CA ASN A 2 15.28 -43.26 -13.81
C ASN A 2 15.79 -42.21 -12.82
N GLY A 3 14.96 -41.19 -12.61
CA GLY A 3 15.17 -40.22 -11.54
C GLY A 3 14.17 -39.05 -11.47
N ILE A 4 12.94 -39.15 -11.99
CA ILE A 4 11.92 -38.11 -11.76
C ILE A 4 10.54 -38.76 -11.60
N ALA A 5 10.24 -39.22 -10.39
CA ALA A 5 8.88 -39.55 -9.98
C ALA A 5 8.73 -39.29 -8.48
N ARG A 6 8.06 -38.19 -8.12
CA ARG A 6 7.20 -37.99 -6.92
C ARG A 6 7.13 -36.51 -6.53
N LEU A 7 6.22 -35.76 -7.15
CA LEU A 7 5.69 -34.51 -6.56
C LEU A 7 4.16 -34.42 -6.64
N SER A 8 3.46 -35.51 -6.97
CA SER A 8 1.99 -35.52 -7.10
C SER A 8 1.22 -35.74 -5.80
N ASN A 9 1.87 -36.04 -4.68
CA ASN A 9 1.20 -36.52 -3.45
C ASN A 9 1.14 -35.50 -2.29
N LEU A 10 1.40 -34.22 -2.52
CA LEU A 10 1.33 -33.18 -1.47
C LEU A 10 0.13 -32.22 -1.59
N ARG A 11 -0.96 -32.61 -2.27
CA ARG A 11 -2.20 -31.84 -2.27
C ARG A 11 -3.23 -32.52 -1.37
N HIS A 12 -3.33 -32.08 -0.11
CA HIS A 12 -4.43 -32.45 0.76
C HIS A 12 -5.77 -32.10 0.09
N PRO A 13 -6.82 -32.94 0.23
CA PRO A 13 -8.15 -32.59 -0.28
C PRO A 13 -8.66 -31.40 0.53
N VAL A 14 -8.69 -30.22 -0.09
CA VAL A 14 -9.34 -29.05 0.50
C VAL A 14 -10.80 -29.44 0.71
N ASN A 15 -11.25 -29.47 1.96
CA ASN A 15 -12.58 -29.93 2.30
C ASN A 15 -13.61 -28.89 1.82
N TYR A 16 -14.07 -29.04 0.57
CA TYR A 16 -14.96 -28.11 -0.12
C TYR A 16 -16.28 -27.86 0.64
N SER A 17 -16.67 -28.77 1.53
CA SER A 17 -17.86 -28.62 2.38
C SER A 17 -17.72 -27.50 3.42
N LEU A 18 -16.52 -27.29 3.97
CA LEU A 18 -16.24 -26.22 4.94
C LEU A 18 -16.13 -24.86 4.25
N VAL A 19 -15.49 -24.82 3.07
CA VAL A 19 -15.45 -23.62 2.22
C VAL A 19 -16.86 -23.22 1.75
N ARG A 20 -17.70 -24.21 1.39
CA ARG A 20 -19.10 -23.97 1.00
C ARG A 20 -19.97 -23.50 2.17
N ARG A 21 -19.76 -24.00 3.40
CA ARG A 21 -20.50 -23.54 4.61
C ARG A 21 -20.09 -22.14 5.07
N ALA A 22 -18.80 -21.79 4.96
CA ALA A 22 -18.34 -20.43 5.21
C ALA A 22 -18.88 -19.45 4.15
N SER A 23 -18.91 -19.87 2.87
CA SER A 23 -19.50 -19.10 1.78
C SER A 23 -21.02 -18.97 1.91
N SER A 24 -21.76 -20.01 2.29
CA SER A 24 -23.22 -19.94 2.40
C SER A 24 -23.70 -19.04 3.55
N LYS A 25 -22.98 -19.03 4.70
CA LYS A 25 -23.25 -18.08 5.79
C LYS A 25 -22.87 -16.65 5.41
N ALA A 26 -21.77 -16.45 4.67
CA ALA A 26 -21.42 -15.15 4.13
C ALA A 26 -22.43 -14.66 3.07
N LEU A 27 -22.98 -15.57 2.25
CA LEU A 27 -24.00 -15.26 1.24
C LEU A 27 -25.36 -14.94 1.86
N SER A 28 -25.74 -15.56 2.99
CA SER A 28 -26.97 -15.21 3.71
C SER A 28 -26.96 -13.81 4.30
N GLN A 29 -25.77 -13.25 4.56
CA GLN A 29 -25.60 -11.89 5.09
C GLN A 29 -25.85 -10.79 4.03
N PHE A 30 -25.93 -11.17 2.75
CA PHE A 30 -26.24 -10.28 1.61
C PHE A 30 -27.67 -10.43 1.07
N GLN A 31 -28.50 -11.31 1.65
CA GLN A 31 -29.93 -11.23 1.44
C GLN A 31 -30.39 -10.03 2.28
N GLN A 32 -30.49 -8.85 1.68
CA GLN A 32 -30.93 -7.63 2.37
C GLN A 32 -32.46 -7.52 2.26
N PRO A 33 -33.25 -7.97 3.26
CA PRO A 33 -34.70 -7.79 3.26
C PRO A 33 -35.12 -6.32 3.45
N ASP A 34 -34.20 -5.41 3.82
CA ASP A 34 -34.54 -4.04 4.27
C ASP A 34 -33.92 -2.90 3.43
N ALA A 35 -33.33 -3.20 2.26
CA ALA A 35 -32.72 -2.16 1.43
C ALA A 35 -33.78 -1.24 0.82
N THR A 36 -33.56 0.07 0.88
CA THR A 36 -34.45 1.04 0.22
C THR A 36 -34.38 0.86 -1.31
N THR A 37 -35.46 1.20 -2.00
CA THR A 37 -35.55 1.08 -3.46
C THR A 37 -34.42 1.83 -4.19
N GLU A 38 -33.98 2.95 -3.63
CA GLU A 38 -32.88 3.75 -4.14
C GLU A 38 -31.52 3.04 -4.01
N GLU A 39 -31.26 2.39 -2.88
CA GLU A 39 -30.01 1.64 -2.68
C GLU A 39 -29.91 0.46 -3.66
N ILE A 40 -31.03 -0.25 -3.86
CA ILE A 40 -31.13 -1.35 -4.84
C ILE A 40 -30.82 -0.82 -6.24
N ARG A 41 -31.38 0.34 -6.61
CA ARG A 41 -31.10 0.99 -7.90
C ARG A 41 -29.61 1.32 -8.06
N LEU A 42 -28.98 1.94 -7.08
CA LEU A 42 -27.57 2.31 -7.12
C LEU A 42 -26.65 1.07 -7.23
N VAL A 43 -26.99 -0.02 -6.52
CA VAL A 43 -26.27 -1.29 -6.62
C VAL A 43 -26.40 -1.88 -8.03
N ASN A 44 -27.61 -1.87 -8.59
CA ASN A 44 -27.85 -2.35 -9.95
C ASN A 44 -27.08 -1.54 -11.00
N GLU A 45 -27.03 -0.22 -10.85
CA GLU A 45 -26.24 0.67 -11.71
C GLU A 45 -24.74 0.35 -11.62
N ARG A 46 -24.20 0.15 -10.40
CA ARG A 46 -22.79 -0.28 -10.21
C ARG A 46 -22.52 -1.64 -10.84
N ILE A 47 -23.42 -2.60 -10.70
CA ILE A 47 -23.30 -3.93 -11.32
C ILE A 47 -23.30 -3.81 -12.84
N LYS A 48 -24.18 -2.97 -13.41
CA LYS A 48 -24.26 -2.69 -14.84
C LYS A 48 -22.95 -2.12 -15.37
N LEU A 49 -22.38 -1.12 -14.68
CA LEU A 49 -21.08 -0.53 -15.03
C LEU A 49 -19.93 -1.55 -14.98
N ARG A 50 -19.85 -2.37 -13.92
CA ARG A 50 -18.84 -3.43 -13.80
C ARG A 50 -18.94 -4.44 -14.94
N LYS A 51 -20.16 -4.85 -15.30
CA LYS A 51 -20.40 -5.76 -16.43
C LYS A 51 -19.95 -5.15 -17.76
N ALA A 52 -20.25 -3.87 -17.98
CA ALA A 52 -19.83 -3.16 -19.20
C ALA A 52 -18.30 -3.07 -19.33
N LEU A 53 -17.60 -2.64 -18.26
CA LEU A 53 -16.13 -2.55 -18.26
C LEU A 53 -15.47 -3.92 -18.45
N ARG A 54 -16.02 -4.97 -17.82
CA ARG A 54 -15.53 -6.34 -18.01
C ARG A 54 -15.73 -6.81 -19.45
N ALA A 55 -16.86 -6.51 -20.06
CA ALA A 55 -17.12 -6.87 -21.45
C ALA A 55 -16.14 -6.15 -22.40
N GLU A 56 -15.84 -4.87 -22.17
CA GLU A 56 -14.83 -4.13 -22.93
C GLU A 56 -13.44 -4.76 -22.79
N TYR A 57 -13.01 -5.05 -21.57
CA TYR A 57 -11.72 -5.69 -21.30
C TYR A 57 -11.62 -7.05 -21.98
N LEU A 58 -12.62 -7.91 -21.83
CA LEU A 58 -12.64 -9.23 -22.45
C LEU A 58 -12.56 -9.11 -23.98
N ARG A 59 -13.32 -8.19 -24.58
CA ARG A 59 -13.28 -7.93 -26.03
C ARG A 59 -11.87 -7.60 -26.52
N LYS A 60 -11.13 -6.75 -25.80
CA LYS A 60 -9.74 -6.40 -26.15
C LYS A 60 -8.75 -7.53 -25.86
N ALA A 61 -8.94 -8.25 -24.75
CA ALA A 61 -8.03 -9.29 -24.30
C ALA A 61 -8.10 -10.57 -25.15
N THR A 62 -9.28 -10.91 -25.68
CA THR A 62 -9.49 -12.12 -26.48
C THR A 62 -9.37 -11.87 -27.98
N ASP A 63 -9.10 -10.63 -28.43
CA ASP A 63 -8.97 -10.30 -29.85
C ASP A 63 -7.65 -10.89 -30.41
N PRO A 64 -7.71 -11.86 -31.34
CA PRO A 64 -6.51 -12.47 -31.92
C PRO A 64 -5.72 -11.51 -32.81
N HIS A 65 -6.32 -10.40 -33.25
CA HIS A 65 -5.67 -9.41 -34.10
C HIS A 65 -5.11 -8.21 -33.32
N CYS A 66 -5.14 -8.26 -31.98
CA CYS A 66 -4.56 -7.20 -31.16
C CYS A 66 -3.03 -7.16 -31.32
N THR A 67 -2.51 -6.05 -31.83
CA THR A 67 -1.06 -5.83 -31.98
C THR A 67 -0.38 -5.54 -30.63
N GLU A 68 -1.12 -4.97 -29.67
CA GLU A 68 -0.57 -4.60 -28.37
C GLU A 68 -0.59 -5.80 -27.41
N PRO A 69 0.56 -6.15 -26.79
CA PRO A 69 0.63 -7.29 -25.87
C PRO A 69 -0.10 -7.03 -24.54
N ILE A 70 -0.43 -5.77 -24.23
CA ILE A 70 -1.06 -5.36 -22.97
C ILE A 70 -2.30 -4.55 -23.30
N VAL A 71 -3.45 -4.91 -22.71
CA VAL A 71 -4.70 -4.16 -22.88
C VAL A 71 -4.58 -2.81 -22.17
N PHE A 72 -4.64 -1.74 -22.95
CA PHE A 72 -4.66 -0.38 -22.42
C PHE A 72 -5.95 -0.08 -21.63
N ASP A 73 -5.79 0.36 -20.37
CA ASP A 73 -6.87 0.83 -19.50
C ASP A 73 -6.80 2.35 -19.30
N PRO A 74 -7.78 3.13 -19.80
CA PRO A 74 -7.80 4.58 -19.61
C PRO A 74 -7.96 4.99 -18.13
N LEU A 75 -8.56 4.16 -17.29
CA LEU A 75 -8.72 4.47 -15.86
C LEU A 75 -7.37 4.45 -15.13
N MET A 76 -6.53 3.46 -15.44
CA MET A 76 -5.18 3.39 -14.90
C MET A 76 -4.33 4.56 -15.40
N GLN A 77 -4.39 4.88 -16.70
CA GLN A 77 -3.67 6.04 -17.23
C GLN A 77 -4.09 7.34 -16.51
N ARG A 78 -5.40 7.55 -16.31
CA ARG A 78 -5.91 8.73 -15.58
C ARG A 78 -5.42 8.78 -14.13
N TYR A 79 -5.38 7.63 -13.46
CA TYR A 79 -4.87 7.53 -12.09
C TYR A 79 -3.39 7.93 -12.04
N TYR A 80 -2.56 7.37 -12.93
CA TYR A 80 -1.16 7.73 -13.02
C TYR A 80 -0.96 9.20 -13.39
N SER A 81 -1.70 9.73 -14.37
CA SER A 81 -1.60 11.13 -14.77
C SER A 81 -1.95 12.06 -13.61
N MET A 82 -2.98 11.74 -12.82
CA MET A 82 -3.35 12.51 -11.63
C MET A 82 -2.20 12.58 -10.63
N HIS A 83 -1.51 11.46 -10.38
CA HIS A 83 -0.36 11.42 -9.48
C HIS A 83 0.84 12.21 -10.00
N MET A 84 1.09 12.19 -11.30
CA MET A 84 2.18 12.97 -11.91
C MET A 84 1.91 14.48 -11.88
N THR A 85 0.64 14.89 -12.00
CA THR A 85 0.24 16.32 -11.98
C THR A 85 -0.08 16.86 -10.57
N LEU A 86 0.33 16.18 -9.51
CA LEU A 86 0.02 16.60 -8.12
C LEU A 86 0.60 17.98 -7.79
N THR A 87 1.78 18.31 -8.32
CA THR A 87 2.43 19.61 -8.14
C THR A 87 1.59 20.75 -8.71
N ASP A 88 0.98 20.52 -9.87
CA ASP A 88 0.20 21.54 -10.59
C ASP A 88 -1.14 21.82 -9.90
N ARG A 89 -1.66 20.83 -9.17
CA ARG A 89 -2.91 20.92 -8.41
C ARG A 89 -2.69 21.29 -6.94
N PHE A 90 -1.47 21.61 -6.54
CA PHE A 90 -1.17 21.93 -5.14
C PHE A 90 -1.85 23.25 -4.72
N ILE A 91 -2.63 23.18 -3.65
CA ILE A 91 -3.25 24.35 -3.02
C ILE A 91 -2.53 24.60 -1.69
N PRO A 92 -1.88 25.77 -1.50
CA PRO A 92 -1.24 26.10 -0.23
C PRO A 92 -2.33 26.37 0.82
N THR A 93 -2.63 25.36 1.62
CA THR A 93 -3.53 25.46 2.77
C THR A 93 -2.74 25.38 4.07
N PHE A 94 -3.29 25.94 5.14
CA PHE A 94 -2.63 25.87 6.46
C PHE A 94 -2.39 24.44 6.92
N LYS A 95 -3.33 23.52 6.63
CA LYS A 95 -3.18 22.09 6.91
C LYS A 95 -1.97 21.48 6.19
N ASN A 96 -1.81 21.76 4.90
CA ASN A 96 -0.68 21.26 4.10
C ASN A 96 0.65 21.81 4.62
N TRP A 97 0.67 23.07 5.04
CA TRP A 97 1.85 23.68 5.64
C TRP A 97 2.23 23.05 6.98
N CYS A 98 1.26 22.84 7.90
CA CYS A 98 1.49 22.14 9.16
C CYS A 98 2.04 20.72 8.92
N GLN A 99 1.49 20.01 7.95
CA GLN A 99 1.97 18.67 7.60
C GLN A 99 3.42 18.72 7.12
N TYR A 100 3.76 19.65 6.22
CA TYR A 100 5.13 19.84 5.74
C TYR A 100 6.11 20.19 6.87
N MET A 101 5.73 21.10 7.76
CA MET A 101 6.54 21.49 8.91
C MET A 101 6.83 20.28 9.80
N LEU A 102 5.80 19.49 10.10
CA LEU A 102 5.91 18.33 10.99
C LEU A 102 6.70 17.18 10.37
N THR A 103 6.53 16.91 9.08
CA THR A 103 7.21 15.78 8.42
C THR A 103 8.62 16.10 7.97
N CYS A 104 8.93 17.35 7.65
CA CYS A 104 10.23 17.72 7.09
C CYS A 104 11.07 18.53 8.08
N ILE A 105 10.55 19.64 8.58
CA ILE A 105 11.36 20.62 9.33
C ILE A 105 11.61 20.17 10.77
N ILE A 106 10.56 19.70 11.46
CA ILE A 106 10.68 19.23 12.84
C ILE A 106 11.73 18.11 13.00
N PRO A 107 11.75 17.02 12.21
CA PRO A 107 12.75 15.98 12.40
C PRO A 107 14.18 16.45 12.13
N ILE A 108 14.39 17.36 11.18
CA ILE A 108 15.72 17.93 10.90
C ILE A 108 16.21 18.74 12.11
N VAL A 109 15.37 19.64 12.62
CA VAL A 109 15.72 20.48 13.77
C VAL A 109 15.89 19.64 15.04
N ALA A 110 14.99 18.68 15.29
CA ALA A 110 15.07 17.79 16.44
C ALA A 110 16.34 16.95 16.42
N TYR A 111 16.72 16.42 15.24
CA TYR A 111 17.96 15.66 15.09
C TYR A 111 19.21 16.52 15.31
N GLY A 112 19.23 17.74 14.77
CA GLY A 112 20.32 18.69 15.00
C GLY A 112 20.48 19.03 16.48
N TRP A 113 19.36 19.32 17.16
CA TRP A 113 19.37 19.62 18.60
C TRP A 113 19.79 18.42 19.45
N TYR A 114 19.32 17.22 19.09
CA TYR A 114 19.74 15.96 19.75
C TYR A 114 21.25 15.73 19.61
N LEU A 115 21.81 15.95 18.42
CA LEU A 115 23.23 15.79 18.17
C LEU A 115 24.04 16.78 19.01
N GLN A 116 23.70 18.07 18.99
CA GLN A 116 24.39 19.07 19.81
C GLN A 116 24.33 18.71 21.30
N HIS A 117 23.16 18.31 21.80
CA HIS A 117 23.01 17.95 23.20
C HIS A 117 23.80 16.68 23.59
N SER A 118 23.92 15.72 22.67
CA SER A 118 24.76 14.54 22.88
C SER A 118 26.25 14.88 22.96
N TRP A 119 26.69 15.87 22.18
CA TRP A 119 28.07 16.36 22.18
C TRP A 119 28.39 17.10 23.48
N GLU A 120 27.53 18.02 23.91
CA GLU A 120 27.70 18.75 25.17
C GLU A 120 27.75 17.80 26.39
N LYS A 121 26.90 16.76 26.40
CA LYS A 121 26.93 15.73 27.45
C LYS A 121 28.24 14.95 27.44
N SER A 122 28.71 14.58 26.27
CA SER A 122 29.95 13.83 26.12
C SER A 122 31.15 14.68 26.55
N GLU A 123 31.19 15.95 26.14
CA GLU A 123 32.23 16.89 26.52
C GLU A 123 32.27 17.14 28.04
N LYS A 124 31.11 17.30 28.68
CA LYS A 124 31.01 17.42 30.14
C LYS A 124 31.63 16.22 30.85
N LYS A 125 31.35 15.00 30.40
CA LYS A 125 31.92 13.76 30.95
C LYS A 125 33.43 13.67 30.74
N TYR A 126 33.93 14.15 29.61
CA TYR A 126 35.38 14.21 29.36
C TYR A 126 36.09 15.24 30.26
N ARG A 127 35.43 16.37 30.58
CA ARG A 127 35.97 17.42 31.45
C ARG A 127 35.88 17.04 32.94
N SER A 128 34.82 16.36 33.37
CA SER A 128 34.67 15.89 34.76
C SER A 128 35.60 14.70 35.08
N GLY A 129 36.16 14.05 34.06
CA GLY A 129 37.02 12.88 34.24
C GLY A 129 36.24 11.58 34.50
N GLU A 130 34.91 11.59 34.35
CA GLU A 130 34.06 10.40 34.46
C GLU A 130 34.42 9.31 33.42
N ILE A 131 34.97 9.72 32.28
CA ILE A 131 35.42 8.81 31.23
C ILE A 131 36.95 8.80 31.20
N GLU A 132 37.53 7.62 31.44
CA GLU A 132 38.96 7.40 31.33
C GLU A 132 39.46 7.69 29.90
N TYR A 133 40.71 8.14 29.78
CA TYR A 133 41.26 8.57 28.50
C TYR A 133 41.26 7.45 27.43
N LYS A 134 41.42 6.19 27.86
CA LYS A 134 41.42 4.99 26.99
C LYS A 134 40.06 4.70 26.35
N ASP A 135 38.96 5.12 26.99
CA ASP A 135 37.59 4.85 26.53
C ASP A 135 37.03 5.97 25.63
N ARG A 136 37.88 6.93 25.24
CA ARG A 136 37.51 8.04 24.36
C ARG A 136 37.46 7.56 22.90
N LEU A 137 36.23 7.37 22.41
CA LEU A 137 35.91 6.86 21.07
C LEU A 137 36.58 7.62 19.89
N PHE A 138 36.99 8.87 20.08
CA PHE A 138 37.54 9.72 19.01
C PHE A 138 39.06 9.60 18.81
N LYS A 139 39.80 9.00 19.76
CA LYS A 139 41.27 9.07 19.77
C LYS A 139 42.00 7.75 19.50
N HIS A 140 41.30 6.61 19.59
CA HIS A 140 41.88 5.28 19.43
C HIS A 140 41.25 4.47 18.28
N GLN A 141 40.71 5.14 17.26
CA GLN A 141 40.36 4.52 15.97
C GLN A 141 41.58 4.48 15.05
#